data_AF-F3FKP9-F1
#
_entry.id   AF-F3FKP9-F1
#
_cell.length_a   1.000
_cell.length_b   1.000
_cell.length_c   1.000
_cell.angle_alpha   90.00
_cell.angle_beta   90.00
_cell.angle_gamma   90.00
#
_symmetry.space_group_name_H-M   'P 1'
#
loop_
_entity.id
_entity.type
_entity.pdbx_description
1 polymer ?
#
loop_
_entity_poly.entity_id
_entity_poly.type
_entity_poly.pdbx_seq_one_letter_code
_entity_poly.pdbx_strand_id
1 'polypeptide(L)'
;MAATLAETIPQLQAEYEKVVENLLQSRAPAAQVVVAQRQALLAERILGSVNTVLAGDETAVQAADAFGRDASQFGRVLNGMLEGNATLRISQVEDRDARARLAEIAELFEFVSGSVDEILETSPELYQVREASGNIFNTSQTLLDETSVLANSLENLAKRRTVNTVGGYVLGLLALASIILIGLVMVRETNRQLRETAQKSERNQTAIMRLLDEIENLADGDLTVTASVTEDFTGAIADSINYSIDQLRELVVTINLTAEQVAAAVTETQATAMQLSAASEHQALQISAASTAINDMAAS
;
A
#
# COMPACT_ATOMS: atom_id res chain seq x y z
N MET A 1 -18.52 5.42 66.40
CA MET A 1 -17.91 6.74 66.62
C MET A 1 -18.61 7.81 65.78
N ALA A 2 -18.56 7.74 64.45
CA ALA A 2 -19.30 8.62 63.55
C ALA A 2 -20.83 8.69 63.77
N ALA A 3 -21.49 7.53 63.79
CA ALA A 3 -22.95 7.44 63.94
C ALA A 3 -23.43 7.91 65.33
N THR A 4 -22.62 7.69 66.36
CA THR A 4 -22.90 8.14 67.73
C THR A 4 -22.73 9.65 67.85
N LEU A 5 -21.76 10.28 67.16
CA LEU A 5 -21.62 11.74 67.12
C LEU A 5 -22.82 12.43 66.46
N ALA A 6 -23.32 11.88 65.36
CA ALA A 6 -24.48 12.42 64.65
C ALA A 6 -25.78 12.36 65.50
N GLU A 7 -25.82 11.48 66.50
CA GLU A 7 -26.93 11.34 67.45
C GLU A 7 -26.78 12.24 68.68
N THR A 8 -25.54 12.49 69.15
CA THR A 8 -25.27 13.32 70.34
C THR A 8 -25.43 14.82 70.08
N ILE A 9 -25.12 15.33 68.89
CA ILE A 9 -25.18 16.78 68.62
C ILE A 9 -26.61 17.36 68.61
N PRO A 10 -27.63 16.69 68.04
CA PRO A 10 -29.02 17.14 68.20
C PRO A 10 -29.46 17.23 69.68
N GLN A 11 -28.95 16.34 70.54
CA GLN A 11 -29.22 16.38 71.98
C GLN A 11 -28.54 17.59 72.64
N LEU A 12 -27.28 17.89 72.28
CA LEU A 12 -26.57 19.10 72.71
C LEU A 12 -27.32 20.38 72.33
N GLN A 13 -27.90 20.44 71.12
CA GLN A 13 -28.71 21.58 70.67
C GLN A 13 -29.94 21.77 71.55
N ALA A 14 -30.70 20.71 71.78
CA ALA A 14 -31.90 20.74 72.60
C ALA A 14 -31.62 21.16 74.04
N GLU A 15 -30.50 20.73 74.63
CA GLU A 15 -30.11 21.18 75.97
C GLU A 15 -29.63 22.64 75.99
N TYR A 16 -28.95 23.12 74.95
CA TYR A 16 -28.55 24.53 74.85
C TYR A 16 -29.75 25.47 74.68
N GLU A 17 -30.81 25.05 73.99
CA GLU A 17 -32.07 25.81 73.91
C GLU A 17 -32.68 25.99 75.31
N LYS A 18 -32.70 24.93 76.12
CA LYS A 18 -33.18 25.00 77.52
C LYS A 18 -32.28 25.86 78.41
N VAL A 19 -30.96 25.89 78.17
CA VAL A 19 -30.06 26.83 78.85
C VAL A 19 -30.43 28.28 78.51
N VAL A 20 -30.68 28.58 77.24
CA VAL A 20 -31.11 29.93 76.81
C VAL A 20 -32.44 30.32 77.46
N GLU A 21 -33.41 29.42 77.51
CA GLU A 21 -34.69 29.64 78.19
C GLU A 21 -34.53 29.94 79.69
N ASN A 22 -33.71 29.16 80.40
CA ASN A 22 -33.43 29.36 81.81
C ASN A 22 -32.72 30.69 82.09
N LEU A 23 -31.77 31.09 81.23
CA LEU A 23 -31.08 32.38 81.34
C LEU A 23 -32.03 33.56 81.09
N LEU A 24 -33.01 33.41 80.20
CA LEU A 24 -34.04 34.43 79.96
C LEU A 24 -35.02 34.53 81.14
N GLN A 25 -35.43 33.40 81.72
CA GLN A 25 -36.35 33.37 82.88
C GLN A 25 -35.72 33.94 84.15
N SER A 26 -34.44 33.63 84.39
CA SER A 26 -33.66 34.14 85.53
C SER A 26 -33.20 35.59 85.39
N ARG A 27 -33.49 36.26 84.27
CA ARG A 27 -33.02 37.62 83.92
C ARG A 27 -31.49 37.73 83.97
N ALA A 28 -30.80 36.72 83.47
CA ALA A 28 -29.35 36.73 83.36
C ALA A 28 -28.83 37.87 82.47
N PRO A 29 -27.57 38.30 82.61
CA PRO A 29 -26.98 39.34 81.78
C PRO A 29 -27.12 39.03 80.28
N ALA A 30 -27.50 40.00 79.47
CA ALA A 30 -27.70 39.83 78.02
C ALA A 30 -26.47 39.25 77.30
N ALA A 31 -25.26 39.54 77.80
CA ALA A 31 -24.03 38.97 77.28
C ALA A 31 -23.97 37.43 77.43
N GLN A 32 -24.47 36.88 78.55
CA GLN A 32 -24.52 35.43 78.78
C GLN A 32 -25.53 34.75 77.84
N VAL A 33 -26.69 35.36 77.63
CA VAL A 33 -27.72 34.86 76.71
C VAL A 33 -27.19 34.80 75.27
N VAL A 34 -26.48 35.85 74.82
CA VAL A 34 -25.88 35.90 73.47
C VAL A 34 -24.80 34.84 73.29
N VAL A 35 -23.97 34.59 74.31
CA VAL A 35 -22.96 33.53 74.27
C VAL A 35 -23.61 32.15 74.16
N ALA A 36 -24.64 31.88 74.97
CA ALA A 36 -25.40 30.63 74.92
C ALA A 36 -26.07 30.41 73.55
N GLN A 37 -26.71 31.42 72.96
CA GLN A 37 -27.28 31.33 71.62
C GLN A 37 -26.24 31.05 70.53
N ARG A 38 -25.05 31.68 70.62
CA ARG A 38 -23.96 31.42 69.68
C ARG A 38 -23.41 29.99 69.79
N GLN A 39 -23.45 29.39 70.99
CA GLN A 39 -23.05 28.00 71.17
C GLN A 39 -24.02 27.02 70.50
N ALA A 40 -25.33 27.29 70.52
CA ALA A 40 -26.30 26.46 69.80
C ALA A 40 -26.01 26.43 68.28
N LEU A 41 -25.71 27.59 67.68
CA LEU A 41 -25.30 27.68 66.27
C LEU A 41 -23.96 26.98 65.99
N LEU A 42 -23.03 27.03 66.95
CA LEU A 42 -21.75 26.35 66.82
C LEU A 42 -21.93 24.82 66.84
N ALA A 43 -22.82 24.29 67.69
CA ALA A 43 -23.19 22.87 67.66
C ALA A 43 -23.75 22.45 66.30
N GLU A 44 -24.62 23.27 65.68
CA GLU A 44 -25.13 23.02 64.33
C GLU A 44 -24.03 22.97 63.26
N ARG A 45 -23.08 23.90 63.31
CA ARG A 45 -21.92 23.89 62.41
C ARG A 45 -21.06 22.64 62.59
N ILE A 46 -20.81 22.23 63.83
CA ILE A 46 -20.08 21.00 64.15
C ILE A 46 -20.80 19.79 63.52
N LEU A 47 -22.13 19.69 63.63
CA LEU A 47 -22.91 18.62 63.00
C LEU A 47 -22.78 18.62 61.47
N GLY A 48 -22.89 19.79 60.84
CA GLY A 48 -22.73 19.94 59.40
C GLY A 48 -21.34 19.50 58.92
N SER A 49 -20.29 19.88 59.65
CA SER A 49 -18.92 19.46 59.35
C SER A 49 -18.73 17.95 59.53
N VAL A 50 -19.25 17.34 60.60
CA VAL A 50 -19.21 15.88 60.80
C VAL A 50 -19.91 15.16 59.64
N ASN A 51 -21.13 15.54 59.28
CA ASN A 51 -21.86 14.91 58.18
C ASN A 51 -21.10 14.98 56.86
N THR A 52 -20.39 16.09 56.61
CA THR A 52 -19.56 16.25 55.41
C THR A 52 -18.32 15.36 55.44
N VAL A 53 -17.68 15.21 56.61
CA VAL A 53 -16.57 14.26 56.80
C VAL A 53 -17.04 12.81 56.56
N LEU A 54 -18.24 12.47 57.03
CA LEU A 54 -18.82 11.13 56.87
C LEU A 54 -19.30 10.83 55.44
N ALA A 55 -19.76 11.85 54.72
CA ALA A 55 -20.10 11.72 53.31
C ALA A 55 -18.86 11.38 52.46
N GLY A 56 -17.67 11.82 52.90
CA GLY A 56 -16.41 11.52 52.20
C GLY A 56 -16.27 12.25 50.86
N ASP A 57 -17.04 13.33 50.68
CA ASP A 57 -17.03 14.15 49.48
C ASP A 57 -15.71 14.94 49.33
N GLU A 58 -15.53 15.66 48.22
CA GLU A 58 -14.33 16.46 47.92
C GLU A 58 -13.98 17.48 49.02
N THR A 59 -14.98 17.90 49.80
CA THR A 59 -14.84 18.84 50.91
C THR A 59 -14.60 18.18 52.27
N ALA A 60 -14.55 16.85 52.35
CA ALA A 60 -14.42 16.12 53.61
C ALA A 60 -13.16 16.51 54.42
N VAL A 61 -12.04 16.74 53.75
CA VAL A 61 -10.78 17.17 54.41
C VAL A 61 -10.91 18.58 55.00
N GLN A 62 -11.54 19.50 54.25
CA GLN A 62 -11.80 20.87 54.74
C GLN A 62 -12.82 20.87 55.89
N ALA A 63 -13.79 19.97 55.82
CA ALA A 63 -14.79 19.78 56.86
C ALA A 63 -14.20 19.19 58.14
N ALA A 64 -13.21 18.29 58.05
CA ALA A 64 -12.51 17.74 59.21
C ALA A 64 -11.75 18.82 59.99
N ASP A 65 -11.05 19.70 59.28
CA ASP A 65 -10.36 20.85 59.87
C ASP A 65 -11.34 21.88 60.48
N ALA A 66 -12.46 22.16 59.81
CA ALA A 66 -13.53 23.01 60.34
C ALA A 66 -14.15 22.43 61.62
N PHE A 67 -14.44 21.12 61.63
CA PHE A 67 -14.96 20.39 62.78
C PHE A 67 -14.02 20.51 64.00
N GLY A 68 -12.71 20.30 63.80
CA GLY A 68 -11.73 20.40 64.89
C GLY A 68 -11.67 21.78 65.54
N ARG A 69 -11.68 22.84 64.72
CA ARG A 69 -11.71 24.23 65.22
C ARG A 69 -12.99 24.56 65.98
N ASP A 70 -14.13 24.19 65.41
CA ASP A 70 -15.45 24.52 65.97
C ASP A 70 -15.67 23.74 67.28
N ALA A 71 -15.29 22.46 67.35
CA ALA A 71 -15.34 21.67 68.57
C ALA A 71 -14.42 22.24 69.67
N SER A 72 -13.18 22.60 69.32
CA SER A 72 -12.26 23.24 70.26
C SER A 72 -12.79 24.57 70.79
N GLN A 73 -13.45 25.36 69.94
CA GLN A 73 -14.08 26.62 70.34
C GLN A 73 -15.28 26.37 71.26
N PHE A 74 -16.09 25.36 70.96
CA PHE A 74 -17.27 24.99 71.75
C PHE A 74 -16.88 24.61 73.17
N GLY A 75 -15.90 23.71 73.33
CA GLY A 75 -15.41 23.31 74.67
C GLY A 75 -14.87 24.47 75.50
N ARG A 76 -14.11 25.39 74.88
CA ARG A 76 -13.58 26.58 75.57
C ARG A 76 -14.67 27.53 76.06
N VAL A 77 -15.73 27.73 75.27
CA VAL A 77 -16.84 28.62 75.63
C VAL A 77 -17.73 27.96 76.68
N LEU A 78 -18.03 26.67 76.54
CA LEU A 78 -18.77 25.88 77.51
C LEU A 78 -18.10 25.90 78.90
N ASN A 79 -16.79 25.64 78.95
CA ASN A 79 -16.02 25.76 80.19
C ASN A 79 -16.04 27.21 80.71
N GLY A 80 -15.88 28.21 79.83
CA GLY A 80 -16.01 29.62 80.21
C GLY A 80 -17.36 30.01 80.82
N MET A 81 -18.46 29.36 80.44
CA MET A 81 -19.77 29.55 81.06
C MET A 81 -19.90 28.86 82.43
N LEU A 82 -19.20 27.73 82.64
CA LEU A 82 -19.21 26.96 83.88
C LEU A 82 -18.27 27.52 84.96
N GLU A 83 -17.08 27.99 84.59
CA GLU A 83 -16.01 28.42 85.50
C GLU A 83 -15.70 29.92 85.42
N GLY A 84 -16.13 30.58 84.34
CA GLY A 84 -15.72 31.94 84.00
C GLY A 84 -14.42 31.97 83.18
N ASN A 85 -14.33 32.88 82.21
CA ASN A 85 -13.13 33.05 81.40
C ASN A 85 -12.87 34.53 81.10
N ALA A 86 -11.89 35.12 81.80
CA ALA A 86 -11.52 36.53 81.64
C ALA A 86 -10.97 36.85 80.25
N THR A 87 -10.23 35.93 79.63
CA THR A 87 -9.65 36.09 78.29
C THR A 87 -10.72 36.18 77.22
N LEU A 88 -11.77 35.36 77.33
CA LEU A 88 -12.91 35.34 76.41
C LEU A 88 -14.01 36.33 76.81
N ARG A 89 -13.85 37.04 77.94
CA ARG A 89 -14.86 37.93 78.53
C ARG A 89 -16.20 37.23 78.79
N ILE A 90 -16.14 35.95 79.18
CA ILE A 90 -17.32 35.15 79.55
C ILE A 90 -17.39 35.13 81.07
N SER A 91 -18.47 35.67 81.62
CA SER A 91 -18.79 35.56 83.04
C SER A 91 -19.40 34.20 83.34
N GLN A 92 -19.07 33.62 84.49
CA GLN A 92 -19.69 32.40 84.99
C GLN A 92 -21.21 32.55 85.11
N VAL A 93 -21.95 31.53 84.70
CA VAL A 93 -23.39 31.44 84.90
C VAL A 93 -23.65 31.09 86.37
N GLU A 94 -24.41 31.92 87.09
CA GLU A 94 -24.70 31.72 88.51
C GLU A 94 -25.99 30.93 88.75
N ASP A 95 -26.92 30.97 87.79
CA ASP A 95 -28.21 30.29 87.88
C ASP A 95 -28.03 28.77 88.02
N ARG A 96 -28.61 28.19 89.08
CA ARG A 96 -28.39 26.79 89.45
C ARG A 96 -28.93 25.82 88.40
N ASP A 97 -30.08 26.12 87.80
CA ASP A 97 -30.73 25.25 86.83
C ASP A 97 -30.02 25.31 85.47
N ALA A 98 -29.61 26.51 85.03
CA ALA A 98 -28.78 26.68 83.83
C ALA A 98 -27.39 26.02 83.99
N ARG A 99 -26.77 26.10 85.17
CA ARG A 99 -25.50 25.42 85.45
C ARG A 99 -25.61 23.90 85.42
N ALA A 100 -26.70 23.33 85.95
CA ALA A 100 -26.92 21.88 85.91
C ALA A 100 -26.99 21.37 84.47
N ARG A 101 -27.69 22.09 83.59
CA ARG A 101 -27.76 21.77 82.15
C ARG A 101 -26.42 21.95 81.44
N LEU A 102 -25.67 23.01 81.76
CA LEU A 102 -24.34 23.20 81.20
C LEU A 102 -23.37 22.06 81.59
N ALA A 103 -23.53 21.48 82.79
CA ALA A 103 -22.76 20.32 83.20
C ALA A 103 -23.14 19.05 82.42
N GLU A 104 -24.43 18.82 82.17
CA GLU A 104 -24.93 17.73 81.31
C GLU A 104 -24.42 17.86 79.87
N ILE A 105 -24.44 19.09 79.32
CA ILE A 105 -23.85 19.41 78.02
C ILE A 105 -22.35 19.11 77.99
N ALA A 106 -21.61 19.40 79.08
CA ALA A 106 -20.18 19.12 79.15
C ALA A 106 -19.87 17.62 79.13
N GLU A 107 -20.65 16.81 79.83
CA GLU A 107 -20.54 15.35 79.80
C GLU A 107 -20.84 14.79 78.40
N LEU A 108 -21.93 15.26 77.76
CA LEU A 108 -22.27 14.88 76.39
C LEU A 108 -21.18 15.31 75.38
N PHE A 109 -20.53 16.45 75.61
CA PHE A 109 -19.51 16.99 74.71
C PHE A 109 -18.13 16.31 74.87
N GLU A 110 -17.82 15.72 76.02
CA GLU A 110 -16.56 14.99 76.26
C GLU A 110 -16.36 13.88 75.22
N PHE A 111 -17.43 13.14 74.91
CA PHE A 111 -17.45 12.11 73.86
C PHE A 111 -17.15 12.67 72.46
N VAL A 112 -17.67 13.86 72.16
CA VAL A 112 -17.45 14.55 70.88
C VAL A 112 -16.00 15.00 70.78
N SER A 113 -15.43 15.59 71.84
CA SER A 113 -14.05 16.08 71.87
C SER A 113 -13.04 14.95 71.69
N GLY A 114 -13.23 13.79 72.32
CA GLY A 114 -12.31 12.65 72.14
C GLY A 114 -12.32 12.10 70.70
N SER A 115 -13.46 12.17 70.03
CA SER A 115 -13.60 11.74 68.64
C SER A 115 -13.01 12.73 67.62
N VAL A 116 -12.86 14.00 68.00
CA VAL A 116 -12.22 15.04 67.18
C VAL A 116 -10.74 14.74 66.97
N ASP A 117 -10.04 14.38 68.04
CA ASP A 117 -8.59 14.14 68.01
C ASP A 117 -8.25 12.96 67.09
N GLU A 118 -9.03 11.88 67.13
CA GLU A 118 -8.86 10.70 66.28
C GLU A 118 -9.11 11.00 64.78
N ILE A 119 -10.13 11.82 64.48
CA ILE A 119 -10.44 12.24 63.10
C ILE A 119 -9.36 13.15 62.55
N LEU A 120 -8.82 14.07 63.36
CA LEU A 120 -7.76 14.98 62.96
C LEU A 120 -6.42 14.25 62.76
N GLU A 121 -6.13 13.24 63.59
CA GLU A 121 -4.91 12.41 63.46
C GLU A 121 -4.90 11.58 62.17
N THR A 122 -6.07 11.08 61.74
CA THR A 122 -6.24 10.28 60.52
C THR A 122 -6.38 11.15 59.25
N SER A 123 -6.56 12.47 59.39
CA SER A 123 -6.82 13.38 58.27
C SER A 123 -5.73 13.41 57.17
N PRO A 124 -4.41 13.35 57.47
CA PRO A 124 -3.37 13.34 56.43
C PRO A 124 -3.40 12.08 55.56
N GLU A 125 -3.80 10.94 56.13
CA GLU A 125 -3.89 9.66 55.44
C GLU A 125 -5.11 9.65 54.51
N LEU A 126 -6.24 10.20 54.96
CA LEU A 126 -7.44 10.39 54.14
C LEU A 126 -7.17 11.27 52.92
N TYR A 127 -6.37 12.33 53.09
CA TYR A 127 -5.94 13.18 51.97
C TYR A 127 -5.13 12.39 50.93
N GLN A 128 -4.14 11.61 51.37
CA GLN A 128 -3.31 10.78 50.48
C GLN A 128 -4.11 9.72 49.74
N VAL A 129 -5.03 9.03 50.43
CA VAL A 129 -5.92 8.03 49.82
C VAL A 129 -6.80 8.67 48.74
N ARG A 130 -7.29 9.88 48.98
CA ARG A 130 -8.13 10.57 48.00
C ARG A 130 -7.34 11.06 46.80
N GLU A 131 -6.17 11.66 47.02
CA GLU A 131 -5.26 12.07 45.94
C GLU A 131 -4.88 10.87 45.06
N ALA A 132 -4.50 9.74 45.68
CA ALA A 132 -4.21 8.51 44.98
C ALA A 132 -5.43 8.00 44.19
N SER A 133 -6.62 8.02 44.79
CA SER A 133 -7.86 7.59 44.12
C SER A 133 -8.21 8.49 42.92
N GLY A 134 -8.02 9.81 43.05
CA GLY A 134 -8.18 10.77 41.95
C GLY A 134 -7.17 10.52 40.82
N ASN A 135 -5.91 10.30 41.18
CA ASN A 135 -4.85 9.97 40.22
C ASN A 135 -5.11 8.65 39.51
N ILE A 136 -5.58 7.62 40.22
CA ILE A 136 -5.97 6.33 39.64
C ILE A 136 -7.13 6.51 38.65
N PHE A 137 -8.16 7.27 39.03
CA PHE A 137 -9.29 7.52 38.16
C PHE A 137 -8.87 8.23 36.86
N ASN A 138 -8.11 9.32 36.98
CA ASN A 138 -7.61 10.07 35.83
C ASN A 138 -6.69 9.22 34.94
N THR A 139 -5.77 8.47 35.55
CA THR A 139 -4.85 7.57 34.83
C THR A 139 -5.61 6.47 34.10
N SER A 140 -6.66 5.91 34.72
CA SER A 140 -7.50 4.88 34.10
C SER A 140 -8.25 5.41 32.87
N GLN A 141 -8.72 6.67 32.91
CA GLN A 141 -9.36 7.30 31.74
C GLN A 141 -8.34 7.48 30.60
N THR A 142 -7.16 8.02 30.90
CA THR A 142 -6.09 8.18 29.90
C THR A 142 -5.67 6.84 29.31
N LEU A 143 -5.51 5.80 30.14
CA LEU A 143 -5.14 4.47 29.66
C LEU A 143 -6.21 3.86 28.76
N LEU A 144 -7.49 4.07 29.09
CA LEU A 144 -8.61 3.62 28.26
C LEU A 144 -8.61 4.30 26.89
N ASP A 145 -8.37 5.61 26.86
CA ASP A 145 -8.26 6.39 25.61
C ASP A 145 -7.10 5.90 24.75
N GLU A 146 -5.89 5.81 25.32
CA GLU A 146 -4.69 5.35 24.61
C GLU A 146 -4.84 3.91 24.10
N THR A 147 -5.44 3.03 24.90
CA THR A 147 -5.70 1.63 24.50
C THR A 147 -6.73 1.57 23.37
N SER A 148 -7.75 2.44 23.40
CA SER A 148 -8.75 2.55 22.33
C SER A 148 -8.13 3.07 21.04
N VAL A 149 -7.22 4.04 21.12
CA VAL A 149 -6.44 4.53 19.97
C VAL A 149 -5.57 3.41 19.40
N LEU A 150 -4.85 2.67 20.24
CA LEU A 150 -4.03 1.53 19.82
C LEU A 150 -4.87 0.45 19.12
N ALA A 151 -6.00 0.05 19.70
CA ALA A 151 -6.90 -0.93 19.13
C ALA A 151 -7.41 -0.50 17.74
N ASN A 152 -7.86 0.75 17.61
CA ASN A 152 -8.29 1.33 16.33
C ASN A 152 -7.15 1.37 15.30
N SER A 153 -5.92 1.67 15.73
CA SER A 153 -4.76 1.70 14.84
C SER A 153 -4.41 0.31 14.29
N LEU A 154 -4.47 -0.72 15.14
CA LEU A 154 -4.27 -2.12 14.74
C LEU A 154 -5.35 -2.60 13.77
N GLU A 155 -6.61 -2.26 14.05
CA GLU A 155 -7.72 -2.56 13.14
C GLU A 155 -7.53 -1.88 11.78
N ASN A 156 -7.10 -0.62 11.77
CA ASN A 156 -6.80 0.11 10.53
C ASN A 156 -5.62 -0.49 9.75
N LEU A 157 -4.58 -0.98 10.43
CA LEU A 157 -3.49 -1.70 9.77
C LEU A 157 -3.99 -3.02 9.16
N ALA A 158 -4.86 -3.76 9.86
CA ALA A 158 -5.47 -4.98 9.34
C ALA A 158 -6.37 -4.69 8.11
N LYS A 159 -7.15 -3.60 8.15
CA LYS A 159 -7.94 -3.11 7.00
C LYS A 159 -7.06 -2.66 5.82
N ARG A 160 -5.95 -1.95 6.07
CA ARG A 160 -5.00 -1.59 5.01
C ARG A 160 -4.32 -2.80 4.38
N ARG A 161 -3.99 -3.82 5.18
CA ARG A 161 -3.44 -5.09 4.67
C ARG A 161 -4.42 -5.78 3.74
N THR A 162 -5.71 -5.84 4.07
CA THR A 162 -6.73 -6.44 3.19
C THR A 162 -6.92 -5.64 1.89
N VAL A 163 -6.93 -4.30 1.94
CA VAL A 163 -6.95 -3.46 0.72
C VAL A 163 -5.72 -3.72 -0.16
N ASN A 164 -4.52 -3.84 0.42
CA ASN A 164 -3.30 -4.13 -0.33
C ASN A 164 -3.30 -5.54 -0.92
N THR A 165 -3.80 -6.54 -0.18
CA THR A 165 -3.94 -7.92 -0.67
C THR A 165 -4.94 -8.00 -1.83
N VAL A 166 -6.09 -7.33 -1.74
CA VAL A 166 -7.07 -7.26 -2.84
C VAL A 166 -6.47 -6.57 -4.07
N GLY A 167 -5.78 -5.44 -3.88
CA GLY A 167 -5.04 -4.78 -4.97
C GLY A 167 -4.01 -5.69 -5.64
N GLY A 168 -3.29 -6.49 -4.86
CA GLY A 168 -2.37 -7.51 -5.35
C GLY A 168 -3.03 -8.58 -6.21
N TYR A 169 -4.20 -9.10 -5.81
CA TYR A 169 -4.96 -10.05 -6.63
C TYR A 169 -5.48 -9.44 -7.93
N VAL A 170 -5.96 -8.18 -7.90
CA VAL A 170 -6.40 -7.49 -9.14
C VAL A 170 -5.22 -7.30 -10.10
N LEU A 171 -4.07 -6.82 -9.60
CA LEU A 171 -2.86 -6.69 -10.43
C LEU A 171 -2.37 -8.04 -10.94
N GLY A 172 -2.42 -9.10 -10.13
CA GLY A 172 -2.09 -10.46 -10.54
C GLY A 172 -3.00 -11.00 -11.64
N LEU A 173 -4.31 -10.78 -11.53
CA LEU A 173 -5.28 -11.14 -12.57
C LEU A 173 -5.07 -10.34 -13.86
N LEU A 174 -4.78 -9.04 -13.76
CA LEU A 174 -4.45 -8.21 -14.93
C LEU A 174 -3.17 -8.67 -15.62
N ALA A 175 -2.14 -9.03 -14.85
CA ALA A 175 -0.90 -9.57 -15.40
C ALA A 175 -1.14 -10.91 -16.11
N LEU A 176 -1.89 -11.83 -15.48
CA LEU A 176 -2.28 -13.10 -16.10
C LEU A 176 -3.10 -12.90 -17.37
N ALA A 177 -4.11 -12.01 -17.34
CA ALA A 177 -4.91 -11.68 -18.51
C ALA A 177 -4.05 -11.10 -19.64
N SER A 178 -3.07 -10.25 -19.32
CA SER A 178 -2.13 -9.68 -20.29
C SER A 178 -1.24 -10.76 -20.91
N ILE A 179 -0.72 -11.69 -20.11
CA ILE A 179 0.08 -12.83 -20.61
C ILE A 179 -0.76 -13.71 -21.56
N ILE A 180 -2.00 -14.02 -21.16
CA ILE A 180 -2.93 -14.81 -22.00
C ILE A 180 -3.23 -14.07 -23.30
N LEU A 181 -3.49 -12.77 -23.24
CA LEU A 181 -3.76 -11.94 -24.42
C LEU A 181 -2.57 -11.92 -25.38
N ILE A 182 -1.35 -11.70 -24.86
CA ILE A 182 -0.11 -11.74 -25.65
C ILE A 182 0.06 -13.12 -26.29
N GLY A 183 -0.15 -14.20 -25.54
CA GLY A 183 -0.09 -15.57 -26.07
C GLY A 183 -1.09 -15.80 -27.20
N LEU A 184 -2.33 -15.35 -27.05
CA LEU A 184 -3.37 -15.47 -28.09
C LEU A 184 -3.04 -14.66 -29.35
N VAL A 185 -2.54 -13.43 -29.19
CA VAL A 185 -2.12 -12.59 -30.31
C VAL A 185 -0.93 -13.22 -31.04
N MET A 186 0.06 -13.71 -30.29
CA MET A 186 1.25 -14.37 -30.86
C MET A 186 0.86 -15.61 -31.66
N VAL A 187 0.00 -16.49 -31.13
CA VAL A 187 -0.46 -17.68 -31.84
C VAL A 187 -1.25 -17.33 -33.10
N ARG A 188 -2.09 -16.30 -33.07
CA ARG A 188 -2.82 -15.84 -34.26
C ARG A 188 -1.89 -15.32 -35.33
N GLU A 189 -0.92 -14.50 -34.94
CA GLU A 189 0.03 -13.90 -35.87
C GLU A 189 0.97 -14.95 -36.48
N THR A 190 1.49 -15.88 -35.68
CA THR A 190 2.31 -16.99 -36.18
C THR A 190 1.54 -17.85 -37.17
N ASN A 191 0.26 -18.17 -36.89
CA ASN A 191 -0.57 -18.93 -37.83
C ASN A 191 -0.84 -18.18 -39.13
N ARG A 192 -1.01 -16.85 -39.07
CA ARG A 192 -1.17 -16.01 -40.27
C ARG A 192 0.09 -16.05 -41.14
N GLN A 193 1.26 -15.83 -40.53
CA GLN A 193 2.54 -15.85 -41.23
C GLN A 193 2.86 -17.24 -41.81
N LEU A 194 2.53 -18.31 -41.08
CA LEU A 194 2.67 -19.68 -41.59
C LEU A 194 1.80 -19.92 -42.82
N ARG A 195 0.55 -19.44 -42.83
CA ARG A 195 -0.34 -19.56 -44.00
C ARG A 195 0.18 -18.76 -45.19
N GLU A 196 0.63 -17.53 -44.98
CA GLU A 196 1.20 -16.70 -46.05
C GLU A 196 2.47 -17.33 -46.63
N THR A 197 3.33 -17.88 -45.79
CA THR A 197 4.56 -18.56 -46.21
C THR A 197 4.25 -19.84 -46.96
N ALA A 198 3.30 -20.65 -46.48
CA ALA A 198 2.84 -21.85 -47.15
C ALA A 198 2.25 -21.52 -48.54
N GLN A 199 1.39 -20.50 -48.65
CA GLN A 199 0.83 -20.05 -49.92
C GLN A 199 1.89 -19.56 -50.89
N LYS A 200 2.90 -18.80 -50.42
CA LYS A 200 4.03 -18.38 -51.25
C LYS A 200 4.84 -19.59 -51.73
N SER A 201 5.12 -20.54 -50.84
CA SER A 201 5.83 -21.77 -51.19
C SER A 201 5.08 -22.61 -52.22
N GLU A 202 3.77 -22.76 -52.06
CA GLU A 202 2.90 -23.46 -53.01
C GLU A 202 2.93 -22.79 -54.39
N ARG A 203 2.71 -21.47 -54.45
CA ARG A 203 2.80 -20.70 -55.70
C ARG A 203 4.16 -20.83 -56.37
N ASN A 204 5.24 -20.77 -55.60
CA ASN A 204 6.60 -20.93 -56.11
C ASN A 204 6.81 -22.34 -56.69
N GLN A 205 6.34 -23.39 -56.01
CA GLN A 205 6.42 -24.76 -56.53
C GLN A 205 5.63 -24.92 -57.83
N THR A 206 4.42 -24.37 -57.91
CA THR A 206 3.63 -24.37 -59.15
C THR A 206 4.34 -23.63 -60.29
N ALA A 207 4.94 -22.48 -60.01
CA ALA A 207 5.69 -21.71 -61.01
C ALA A 207 6.96 -22.45 -61.49
N ILE A 208 7.63 -23.19 -60.60
CA ILE A 208 8.76 -24.06 -60.95
C ILE A 208 8.29 -25.23 -61.82
N MET A 209 7.22 -25.94 -61.44
CA MET A 209 6.70 -27.06 -62.24
C MET A 209 6.28 -26.62 -63.64
N ARG A 210 5.57 -25.48 -63.76
CA ARG A 210 5.21 -24.92 -65.07
C ARG A 210 6.45 -24.61 -65.91
N LEU A 211 7.47 -23.98 -65.32
CA LEU A 211 8.70 -23.68 -66.04
C LEU A 211 9.43 -24.97 -66.48
N LEU A 212 9.48 -25.99 -65.62
CA LEU A 212 10.07 -27.29 -65.96
C LEU A 212 9.36 -27.93 -67.15
N ASP A 213 8.03 -27.89 -67.18
CA ASP A 213 7.23 -28.40 -68.30
C ASP A 213 7.48 -27.58 -69.58
N GLU A 214 7.57 -26.24 -69.49
CA GLU A 214 7.81 -25.36 -70.65
C GLU A 214 9.19 -25.56 -71.29
N ILE A 215 10.19 -25.98 -70.52
CA ILE A 215 11.56 -26.21 -71.01
C ILE A 215 11.85 -27.69 -71.30
N GLU A 216 10.90 -28.59 -71.10
CA GLU A 216 11.09 -30.03 -71.34
C GLU A 216 11.52 -30.29 -72.80
N ASN A 217 10.84 -29.67 -73.77
CA ASN A 217 11.15 -29.81 -75.19
C ASN A 217 12.53 -29.24 -75.58
N LEU A 218 13.06 -28.29 -74.80
CA LEU A 218 14.42 -27.79 -75.01
C LEU A 218 15.47 -28.87 -74.74
N ALA A 219 15.21 -29.78 -73.79
CA ALA A 219 16.11 -30.89 -73.51
C ALA A 219 16.26 -31.86 -74.70
N ASP A 220 15.23 -31.95 -75.55
CA ASP A 220 15.24 -32.72 -76.79
C ASP A 220 15.89 -31.98 -77.98
N GLY A 221 16.38 -30.75 -77.74
CA GLY A 221 17.08 -29.93 -78.74
C GLY A 221 16.16 -29.11 -79.63
N ASP A 222 14.86 -29.03 -79.31
CA ASP A 222 13.95 -28.12 -80.00
C ASP A 222 14.21 -26.67 -79.56
N LEU A 223 15.07 -25.99 -80.32
CA LEU A 223 15.34 -24.58 -80.08
C LEU A 223 14.18 -23.69 -80.52
N THR A 224 13.07 -24.16 -81.10
CA THR A 224 11.97 -23.27 -81.55
C THR A 224 11.00 -22.87 -80.44
N VAL A 225 11.07 -23.55 -79.28
CA VAL A 225 10.24 -23.24 -78.11
C VAL A 225 10.70 -21.98 -77.38
N THR A 226 9.80 -21.39 -76.61
CA THR A 226 10.06 -20.23 -75.73
C THR A 226 9.35 -20.43 -74.40
N ALA A 227 10.06 -20.20 -73.29
CA ALA A 227 9.46 -20.20 -71.96
C ALA A 227 8.64 -18.93 -71.73
N SER A 228 7.52 -19.03 -71.02
CA SER A 228 6.63 -17.90 -70.75
C SER A 228 7.21 -17.00 -69.65
N VAL A 229 7.44 -15.72 -69.95
CA VAL A 229 7.91 -14.76 -68.94
C VAL A 229 6.72 -14.21 -68.15
N THR A 230 6.59 -14.65 -66.89
CA THR A 230 5.56 -14.16 -65.96
C THR A 230 6.18 -13.33 -64.83
N GLU A 231 5.34 -12.62 -64.05
CA GLU A 231 5.78 -11.87 -62.85
C GLU A 231 6.10 -12.78 -61.64
N ASP A 232 6.04 -14.11 -61.81
CA ASP A 232 6.30 -15.06 -60.73
C ASP A 232 7.81 -15.19 -60.43
N PHE A 233 8.16 -15.89 -59.34
CA PHE A 233 9.55 -16.10 -58.92
C PHE A 233 10.46 -16.65 -60.03
N THR A 234 9.91 -17.43 -60.97
CA THR A 234 10.65 -18.05 -62.07
C THR A 234 10.75 -17.17 -63.34
N GLY A 235 10.12 -15.99 -63.37
CA GLY A 235 10.10 -15.13 -64.56
C GLY A 235 11.48 -14.71 -65.07
N ALA A 236 12.37 -14.29 -64.17
CA ALA A 236 13.75 -13.93 -64.53
C ALA A 236 14.58 -15.14 -64.99
N ILE A 237 14.23 -16.34 -64.50
CA ILE A 237 14.85 -17.59 -64.94
C ILE A 237 14.38 -17.93 -66.37
N ALA A 238 13.07 -17.81 -66.63
CA ALA A 238 12.50 -18.01 -67.97
C ALA A 238 13.14 -17.06 -69.00
N ASP A 239 13.34 -15.81 -68.64
CA ASP A 239 14.02 -14.82 -69.49
C ASP A 239 15.48 -15.20 -69.78
N SER A 240 16.22 -15.63 -68.75
CA SER A 240 17.61 -16.09 -68.90
C SER A 240 17.71 -17.36 -69.78
N ILE A 241 16.73 -18.25 -69.70
CA ILE A 241 16.63 -19.44 -70.55
C ILE A 241 16.34 -19.04 -72.00
N ASN A 242 15.36 -18.16 -72.23
CA ASN A 242 15.05 -17.66 -73.58
C ASN A 242 16.26 -16.99 -74.22
N TYR A 243 16.98 -16.15 -73.48
CA TYR A 243 18.23 -15.55 -73.95
C TYR A 243 19.26 -16.63 -74.34
N SER A 244 19.39 -17.68 -73.53
CA SER A 244 20.31 -18.79 -73.83
C SER A 244 19.88 -19.56 -75.08
N ILE A 245 18.59 -19.78 -75.30
CA ILE A 245 18.04 -20.40 -76.52
C ILE A 245 18.40 -19.55 -77.74
N ASP A 246 18.23 -18.22 -77.67
CA ASP A 246 18.57 -17.33 -78.79
C ASP A 246 20.07 -17.35 -79.12
N GLN A 247 20.94 -17.38 -78.11
CA GLN A 247 22.38 -17.53 -78.32
C GLN A 247 22.74 -18.88 -78.95
N LEU A 248 22.05 -19.96 -78.57
CA LEU A 248 22.22 -21.27 -79.19
C LEU A 248 21.73 -21.27 -80.64
N ARG A 249 20.59 -20.62 -80.95
CA ARG A 249 20.11 -20.47 -82.33
C ARG A 249 21.12 -19.73 -83.21
N GLU A 250 21.67 -18.62 -82.71
CA GLU A 250 22.69 -17.83 -83.41
C GLU A 250 23.96 -18.67 -83.68
N LEU A 251 24.37 -19.47 -82.69
CA LEU A 251 25.49 -20.40 -82.84
C LEU A 251 25.20 -21.47 -83.92
N VAL A 252 24.00 -22.08 -83.90
CA VAL A 252 23.59 -23.08 -84.90
C VAL A 252 23.55 -22.48 -86.31
N VAL A 253 23.03 -21.27 -86.47
CA VAL A 253 23.05 -20.54 -87.74
C VAL A 253 24.49 -20.30 -88.22
N THR A 254 25.38 -19.88 -87.31
CA THR A 254 26.79 -19.64 -87.62
C THR A 254 27.50 -20.94 -88.03
N ILE A 255 27.22 -22.05 -87.35
CA ILE A 255 27.76 -23.37 -87.71
C ILE A 255 27.28 -23.77 -89.11
N ASN A 256 25.99 -23.59 -89.42
CA ASN A 256 25.44 -23.93 -90.72
C ASN A 256 26.07 -23.08 -91.84
N LEU A 257 26.17 -21.77 -91.65
CA LEU A 257 26.82 -20.85 -92.59
C LEU A 257 28.31 -21.20 -92.79
N THR A 258 29.01 -21.56 -91.71
CA THR A 258 30.40 -22.02 -91.80
C THR A 258 30.50 -23.33 -92.58
N ALA A 259 29.57 -24.27 -92.35
CA ALA A 259 29.54 -25.53 -93.09
C ALA A 259 29.27 -25.31 -94.60
N GLU A 260 28.38 -24.39 -94.97
CA GLU A 260 28.15 -23.98 -96.36
C GLU A 260 29.41 -23.37 -96.99
N GLN A 261 30.10 -22.48 -96.27
CA GLN A 261 31.36 -21.89 -96.72
C GLN A 261 32.45 -22.95 -96.90
N VAL A 262 32.56 -23.90 -95.98
CA VAL A 262 33.50 -25.03 -96.09
C VAL A 262 33.15 -25.90 -97.31
N ALA A 263 31.87 -26.23 -97.51
CA ALA A 263 31.43 -27.00 -98.68
C ALA A 263 31.75 -26.27 -100.00
N ALA A 264 31.53 -24.96 -100.07
CA ALA A 264 31.89 -24.13 -101.21
C ALA A 264 33.41 -24.12 -101.46
N ALA A 265 34.21 -23.92 -100.41
CA ALA A 265 35.68 -23.93 -100.50
C ALA A 265 36.22 -25.31 -100.93
N VAL A 266 35.62 -26.41 -100.44
CA VAL A 266 35.95 -27.78 -100.88
C VAL A 266 35.63 -27.95 -102.37
N THR A 267 34.50 -27.43 -102.85
CA THR A 267 34.10 -27.48 -104.27
C THR A 267 35.06 -26.68 -105.15
N GLU A 268 35.48 -25.49 -104.72
CA GLU A 268 36.48 -24.66 -105.40
C GLU A 268 37.87 -25.33 -105.43
N THR A 269 38.28 -25.91 -104.30
CA THR A 269 39.55 -26.66 -104.20
C THR A 269 39.53 -27.87 -105.13
N GLN A 270 38.40 -28.59 -105.20
CA GLN A 270 38.20 -29.70 -106.12
C GLN A 270 38.33 -29.24 -107.59
N ALA A 271 37.71 -28.11 -107.96
CA ALA A 271 37.82 -27.55 -109.31
C ALA A 271 39.26 -27.13 -109.66
N THR A 272 39.98 -26.52 -108.72
CA THR A 272 41.38 -26.12 -108.90
C THR A 272 42.29 -27.34 -109.06
N ALA A 273 42.08 -28.38 -108.26
CA ALA A 273 42.81 -29.64 -108.38
C ALA A 273 42.59 -30.30 -109.76
N MET A 274 41.36 -30.26 -110.29
CA MET A 274 41.08 -30.72 -111.66
C MET A 274 41.80 -29.89 -112.72
N GLN A 275 41.78 -28.55 -112.61
CA GLN A 275 42.50 -27.67 -113.53
C GLN A 275 44.02 -27.90 -113.49
N LEU A 276 44.59 -28.04 -112.30
CA LEU A 276 46.02 -28.31 -112.12
C LEU A 276 46.40 -29.69 -112.69
N SER A 277 45.54 -30.69 -112.51
CA SER A 277 45.71 -32.02 -113.13
C SER A 277 45.76 -31.89 -114.65
N ALA A 278 44.81 -31.18 -115.27
CA ALA A 278 44.78 -30.95 -116.71
C ALA A 278 46.01 -30.14 -117.20
N ALA A 279 46.43 -29.13 -116.46
CA ALA A 279 47.63 -28.35 -116.77
C ALA A 279 48.91 -29.19 -116.65
N SER A 280 49.01 -30.05 -115.64
CA SER A 280 50.13 -30.98 -115.44
C SER A 280 50.22 -31.99 -116.57
N GLU A 281 49.08 -32.50 -117.05
CA GLU A 281 48.99 -33.37 -118.22
C GLU A 281 49.46 -32.64 -119.49
N HIS A 282 48.98 -31.42 -119.71
CA HIS A 282 49.43 -30.59 -120.84
C HIS A 282 50.94 -30.27 -120.76
N GLN A 283 51.46 -29.96 -119.56
CA GLN A 283 52.88 -29.70 -119.35
C GLN A 283 53.73 -30.95 -119.58
N ALA A 284 53.27 -32.13 -119.13
CA ALA A 284 53.94 -33.39 -119.42
C ALA A 284 54.01 -33.68 -120.93
N LEU A 285 52.92 -33.40 -121.67
CA LEU A 285 52.91 -33.48 -123.14
C LEU A 285 53.91 -32.51 -123.78
N GLN A 286 53.99 -31.26 -123.32
CA GLN A 286 54.97 -30.30 -123.83
C GLN A 286 56.41 -30.67 -123.49
N ILE A 287 56.69 -31.18 -122.28
CA ILE A 287 58.00 -31.70 -121.91
C ILE A 287 58.38 -32.88 -122.80
N SER A 288 57.45 -33.80 -123.07
CA SER A 288 57.67 -34.89 -124.02
C SER A 288 58.01 -34.35 -125.41
N ALA A 289 57.24 -33.38 -125.92
CA ALA A 289 57.49 -32.77 -127.22
C ALA A 289 58.83 -32.03 -127.30
N ALA A 290 59.20 -31.28 -126.26
CA ALA A 290 60.49 -30.61 -126.14
C ALA A 290 61.64 -31.62 -126.03
N SER A 291 61.45 -32.70 -125.27
CA SER A 291 62.42 -33.79 -125.13
C SER A 291 62.67 -34.50 -126.47
N THR A 292 61.61 -34.75 -127.26
CA THR A 292 61.72 -35.25 -128.64
C THR A 292 62.51 -34.27 -129.51
N ALA A 293 62.19 -32.97 -129.47
CA ALA A 293 62.89 -31.95 -130.26
C ALA A 293 64.38 -31.80 -129.86
N ILE A 294 64.71 -31.92 -128.57
CA ILE A 294 66.10 -31.93 -128.09
C ILE A 294 66.84 -33.18 -128.58
N ASN A 295 66.19 -34.34 -128.53
CA ASN A 295 66.76 -35.58 -129.04
C ASN A 295 67.02 -35.52 -130.56
N ASP A 296 66.13 -34.86 -131.32
CA ASP A 296 66.33 -34.60 -132.75
C ASP A 296 67.49 -33.62 -133.01
N MET A 297 67.69 -32.61 -132.16
CA MET A 297 68.85 -31.70 -132.24
C MET A 297 70.17 -32.37 -131.85
N ALA A 298 70.18 -33.27 -130.86
CA ALA A 298 71.38 -34.00 -130.44
C ALA A 298 71.81 -35.09 -131.44
N ALA A 299 70.90 -35.51 -132.32
CA ALA A 299 71.15 -36.45 -133.41
C ALA A 299 71.60 -35.77 -134.72
N SER A 300 71.72 -34.43 -134.74
CA SER A 300 72.20 -33.63 -135.88
C SER A 300 73.63 -33.12 -135.67
#